data_AF-A0A7S1G9L1-F1
#
_entry.id   AF-A0A7S1G9L1-F1
#
_cell.length_a   1.000
_cell.length_b   1.000
_cell.length_c   1.000
_cell.angle_alpha   90.00
_cell.angle_beta   90.00
_cell.angle_gamma   90.00
#
_symmetry.space_group_name_H-M   'P 1'
#
loop_
_entity.id
_entity.type
_entity.pdbx_description
1 polymer ?
#
loop_
_entity_poly.entity_id
_entity_poly.type
_entity_poly.pdbx_seq_one_letter_code
_entity_poly.pdbx_strand_id
1 'polypeptide(L)'
;CVNVGCVPKKLMWCTAHVREIIKHAHYFGFGDGEVEPAVNWAKVKDHRDAYVKRLNGMYEGNLSRSGVTFVQGDAKFVGPKKVVCGGVEYTADHVLIGVGGRPRMPPPEVLPGVEHC
;
A
#
# COMPACT_ATOMS: atom_id res chain seq x y z
N CYS A 1 -2.82 3.88 1.31
CA CYS A 1 -3.90 3.03 0.73
C CYS A 1 -3.34 2.04 -0.31
N VAL A 2 -2.82 2.52 -1.44
CA VAL A 2 -2.43 1.69 -2.59
C VAL A 2 -1.19 0.83 -2.35
N ASN A 3 -0.11 1.40 -1.83
CA ASN A 3 1.19 0.70 -1.80
C ASN A 3 1.35 -0.28 -0.63
N VAL A 4 0.96 0.14 0.58
CA VAL A 4 1.24 -0.60 1.84
C VAL A 4 0.04 -0.59 2.79
N GLY A 5 -1.19 -0.63 2.24
CA GLY A 5 -2.40 -0.53 3.06
C GLY A 5 -3.56 -1.32 2.47
N CYS A 6 -4.71 -0.67 2.34
CA CYS A 6 -5.99 -1.28 2.00
C CYS A 6 -5.92 -2.23 0.79
N VAL A 7 -5.27 -1.81 -0.30
CA VAL A 7 -5.22 -2.59 -1.55
C VAL A 7 -4.44 -3.91 -1.37
N PRO A 8 -3.14 -3.90 -1.04
CA PRO A 8 -2.38 -5.13 -0.84
C PRO A 8 -2.98 -5.97 0.28
N LYS A 9 -3.45 -5.35 1.38
CA LYS A 9 -4.12 -6.07 2.47
C LYS A 9 -5.36 -6.82 2.00
N LYS A 10 -6.20 -6.22 1.14
CA LYS A 10 -7.40 -6.88 0.62
C LYS A 10 -7.06 -8.04 -0.30
N LEU A 11 -6.02 -7.91 -1.13
CA LEU A 11 -5.53 -9.03 -1.95
C LEU A 11 -5.08 -10.21 -1.07
N MET A 12 -4.27 -9.95 -0.04
CA MET A 12 -3.84 -11.00 0.90
C MET A 12 -5.03 -11.61 1.66
N TRP A 13 -6.00 -10.79 2.08
CA TRP A 13 -7.22 -11.27 2.71
C TRP A 13 -8.03 -12.17 1.78
N CYS A 14 -8.16 -11.83 0.50
CA CYS A 14 -8.86 -12.66 -0.48
C CYS A 14 -8.16 -14.02 -0.66
N THR A 15 -6.81 -14.04 -0.69
CA THR A 15 -6.05 -15.30 -0.73
C THR A 15 -6.35 -16.17 0.49
N ALA A 16 -6.30 -15.60 1.70
CA ALA A 16 -6.63 -16.32 2.92
C ALA A 16 -8.07 -16.83 2.92
N HIS A 17 -9.03 -16.00 2.49
CA HIS A 17 -10.43 -16.36 2.43
C HIS A 17 -10.71 -17.49 1.43
N VAL A 18 -10.10 -17.44 0.25
CA VAL A 18 -10.23 -18.52 -0.75
C VAL A 18 -9.66 -19.83 -0.23
N ARG A 19 -8.53 -19.79 0.50
CA ARG A 19 -7.96 -20.97 1.15
C ARG A 19 -8.96 -21.61 2.12
N GLU A 20 -9.61 -20.80 2.96
CA GLU A 20 -10.62 -21.27 3.92
C GLU A 20 -11.89 -21.81 3.25
N ILE A 21 -12.32 -21.21 2.13
CA ILE A 21 -13.43 -21.74 1.33
C ILE A 21 -13.08 -23.13 0.77
N ILE A 22 -11.90 -23.27 0.16
CA ILE A 22 -11.46 -24.54 -0.44
C ILE A 22 -11.36 -25.63 0.63
N LYS A 23 -10.84 -25.29 1.82
CA LYS A 23 -10.72 -26.23 2.93
C LYS A 23 -12.07 -26.86 3.32
N HIS A 24 -13.12 -26.04 3.35
CA HIS A 24 -14.47 -26.44 3.77
C HIS A 24 -15.41 -26.74 2.60
N ALA A 25 -14.89 -26.89 1.38
CA ALA A 25 -15.72 -27.07 0.19
C ALA A 25 -16.57 -28.36 0.20
N HIS A 26 -16.16 -29.38 0.98
CA HIS A 26 -16.90 -30.64 1.15
C HIS A 26 -18.30 -30.46 1.74
N TYR A 27 -18.53 -29.45 2.59
CA TYR A 27 -19.88 -29.14 3.09
C TYR A 27 -20.84 -28.69 1.97
N PHE A 28 -20.30 -28.29 0.83
CA PHE A 28 -21.05 -27.88 -0.36
C PHE A 28 -21.06 -28.95 -1.46
N GLY A 29 -20.64 -30.18 -1.13
CA GLY A 29 -20.64 -31.31 -2.07
C GLY A 29 -19.38 -31.43 -2.95
N PHE A 30 -18.31 -30.70 -2.63
CA PHE A 30 -17.03 -30.83 -3.35
C PHE A 30 -16.04 -31.73 -2.60
N GLY A 31 -15.81 -32.95 -3.11
CA GLY A 31 -14.86 -33.91 -2.54
C GLY A 31 -15.32 -34.52 -1.21
N ASP A 32 -14.52 -35.45 -0.68
CA ASP A 32 -14.91 -36.33 0.44
C ASP A 32 -14.28 -35.94 1.80
N GLY A 33 -14.04 -34.64 2.05
CA GLY A 33 -13.55 -34.15 3.34
C GLY A 33 -12.79 -32.82 3.31
N GLU A 34 -12.19 -32.46 4.44
CA GLU A 34 -11.34 -31.27 4.53
C GLU A 34 -10.06 -31.41 3.68
N VAL A 35 -9.68 -30.32 3.03
CA VAL A 35 -8.42 -30.23 2.27
C VAL A 35 -7.59 -29.09 2.84
N GLU A 36 -6.28 -29.27 2.95
CA GLU A 36 -5.35 -28.20 3.32
C GLU A 36 -4.60 -27.69 2.08
N PRO A 37 -5.17 -26.75 1.32
CA PRO A 37 -4.53 -26.26 0.11
C PRO A 37 -3.24 -25.50 0.43
N ALA A 38 -2.15 -25.92 -0.22
CA ALA A 38 -0.88 -25.24 -0.14
C ALA A 38 -0.98 -23.85 -0.81
N VAL A 39 -0.49 -22.83 -0.11
CA VAL A 39 -0.42 -21.46 -0.65
C VAL A 39 1.02 -21.16 -1.05
N ASN A 40 1.25 -20.97 -2.35
CA ASN A 40 2.53 -20.45 -2.82
C ASN A 40 2.62 -18.94 -2.53
N TRP A 41 3.25 -18.59 -1.40
CA TRP A 41 3.37 -17.22 -0.94
C TRP A 41 4.10 -16.31 -1.93
N ALA A 42 5.17 -16.80 -2.56
CA ALA A 42 5.93 -16.03 -3.55
C ALA A 42 5.05 -15.61 -4.73
N LYS A 43 4.25 -16.54 -5.26
CA LYS A 43 3.31 -16.25 -6.35
C LYS A 43 2.25 -15.23 -5.95
N VAL A 44 1.70 -15.33 -4.73
CA VAL A 44 0.73 -14.36 -4.21
C VAL A 44 1.35 -12.96 -4.08
N LYS A 45 2.59 -12.89 -3.57
CA LYS A 45 3.34 -11.65 -3.46
C LYS A 45 3.59 -11.02 -4.83
N ASP A 46 4.02 -11.79 -5.81
CA ASP A 46 4.31 -11.28 -7.17
C ASP A 46 3.05 -10.72 -7.83
N HIS A 47 1.92 -11.42 -7.70
CA HIS A 47 0.63 -10.94 -8.21
C HIS A 47 0.20 -9.64 -7.52
N ARG A 48 0.36 -9.55 -6.19
CA ARG A 48 0.06 -8.35 -5.40
C ARG A 48 0.91 -7.17 -5.86
N ASP A 49 2.21 -7.36 -6.00
CA ASP A 49 3.15 -6.32 -6.37
C ASP A 49 2.88 -5.83 -7.81
N ALA A 50 2.59 -6.74 -8.74
CA ALA A 50 2.19 -6.39 -10.10
C ALA A 50 0.89 -5.57 -10.14
N TYR A 51 -0.10 -5.93 -9.30
CA TYR A 51 -1.35 -5.18 -9.21
C TYR A 51 -1.14 -3.77 -8.65
N VAL A 52 -0.32 -3.63 -7.61
CA VAL A 52 0.06 -2.33 -7.04
C VAL A 52 0.78 -1.47 -8.08
N LYS A 53 1.76 -2.03 -8.80
CA LYS A 53 2.49 -1.33 -9.87
C LYS A 53 1.56 -0.82 -10.97
N ARG A 54 0.59 -1.64 -11.39
CA ARG A 54 -0.43 -1.23 -12.37
C ARG A 54 -1.24 -0.03 -11.87
N LEU A 55 -1.65 -0.04 -10.60
CA LEU A 55 -2.36 1.10 -10.02
C LEU A 55 -1.49 2.35 -9.94
N ASN A 56 -0.19 2.24 -9.63
CA ASN A 56 0.71 3.39 -9.62
C ASN A 56 0.70 4.12 -10.98
N GLY A 57 0.85 3.38 -12.08
CA GLY A 57 0.77 3.95 -13.43
C GLY A 57 -0.60 4.55 -13.75
N MET A 58 -1.70 3.94 -13.28
CA MET A 58 -3.03 4.53 -13.44
C MET A 58 -3.19 5.87 -12.71
N TYR A 59 -2.66 5.98 -11.48
CA TYR A 59 -2.71 7.23 -10.71
C TYR A 59 -1.85 8.33 -11.34
N GLU A 60 -0.64 8.00 -11.79
CA GLU A 60 0.20 8.94 -12.54
C GLU A 60 -0.51 9.44 -13.82
N GLY A 61 -1.10 8.52 -14.58
CA GLY A 61 -1.89 8.87 -15.77
C GLY A 61 -3.12 9.72 -15.45
N ASN A 62 -3.78 9.52 -14.31
CA ASN A 62 -4.90 10.36 -13.86
C ASN A 62 -4.44 11.80 -13.60
N LEU A 63 -3.33 11.99 -12.89
CA LEU A 63 -2.78 13.32 -12.61
C LEU A 63 -2.46 14.07 -13.91
N SER A 64 -1.77 13.40 -14.84
CA SER A 64 -1.44 13.95 -16.15
C SER A 64 -2.69 14.37 -16.94
N ARG A 65 -3.72 13.51 -17.02
CA ARG A 65 -4.99 13.83 -17.69
C ARG A 65 -5.74 15.00 -17.07
N SER A 66 -5.57 15.24 -15.78
CA SER A 66 -6.16 16.36 -15.06
C SER A 66 -5.32 17.64 -15.14
N GLY A 67 -4.22 17.66 -15.91
CA GLY A 67 -3.33 18.82 -16.01
C GLY A 67 -2.53 19.11 -14.73
N VAL A 68 -2.44 18.14 -13.82
CA VAL A 68 -1.72 18.30 -12.56
C VAL A 68 -0.23 18.11 -12.81
N THR A 69 0.58 19.11 -12.42
CA THR A 69 2.03 18.98 -12.43
C THR A 69 2.47 18.10 -11.26
N PHE A 70 3.06 16.94 -11.56
CA PHE A 70 3.64 16.06 -10.55
C PHE A 70 5.10 16.42 -10.32
N VAL A 71 5.45 16.73 -9.07
CA VAL A 71 6.83 17.03 -8.65
C VAL A 71 7.27 15.93 -7.69
N GLN A 72 8.30 15.19 -8.06
CA GLN A 72 8.84 14.11 -7.25
C GLN A 72 9.91 14.63 -6.29
N GLY A 73 9.71 14.40 -4.99
CA GLY A 73 10.68 14.73 -3.95
C GLY A 73 10.03 14.93 -2.59
N ASP A 74 10.87 15.12 -1.56
CA ASP A 74 10.40 15.52 -0.24
C ASP A 74 10.18 17.03 -0.21
N ALA A 75 8.96 17.42 0.17
CA ALA A 75 8.54 18.80 0.26
C ALA A 75 8.68 19.33 1.68
N LYS A 76 9.19 20.57 1.83
CA LYS A 76 9.23 21.30 3.11
C LYS A 76 8.79 22.74 2.93
N PHE A 77 8.06 23.28 3.91
CA PHE A 77 7.77 24.70 3.94
C PHE A 77 9.04 25.49 4.27
N VAL A 78 9.26 26.57 3.52
CA VAL A 78 10.32 27.57 3.76
C VAL A 78 9.73 28.95 4.07
N GLY A 79 8.39 29.05 4.12
CA GLY A 79 7.63 30.23 4.49
C GLY A 79 6.12 29.95 4.46
N PRO A 80 5.25 30.93 4.77
CA PRO A 80 3.80 30.71 4.94
C PRO A 80 3.07 30.07 3.74
N LYS A 81 3.56 30.31 2.52
CA LYS A 81 3.03 29.72 1.27
C LYS A 81 4.13 29.28 0.31
N LYS A 82 5.34 29.06 0.83
CA LYS A 82 6.52 28.70 0.05
C LYS A 82 6.97 27.29 0.42
N VAL A 83 7.09 26.43 -0.58
CA VAL A 83 7.51 25.05 -0.41
C VAL A 83 8.71 24.79 -1.31
N VAL A 84 9.75 24.16 -0.78
CA VAL A 84 10.84 23.62 -1.60
C VAL A 84 10.60 22.12 -1.81
N CYS A 85 10.73 21.64 -3.05
CA CYS A 85 10.68 20.23 -3.42
C CYS A 85 11.67 19.99 -4.56
N GLY A 86 12.53 18.98 -4.45
CA GLY A 86 13.54 18.70 -5.48
C GLY A 86 14.50 19.86 -5.77
N GLY A 87 14.72 20.76 -4.80
CA GLY A 87 15.57 21.96 -4.96
C GLY A 87 14.88 23.15 -5.62
N VAL A 88 13.61 23.03 -6.02
CA VAL A 88 12.83 24.11 -6.64
C VAL A 88 11.84 24.69 -5.63
N GLU A 89 11.73 26.02 -5.59
CA GLU A 89 10.72 26.73 -4.77
C GLU A 89 9.41 26.87 -5.54
N TYR A 90 8.30 26.56 -4.86
CA TYR A 90 6.93 26.66 -5.34
C TYR A 90 6.09 27.53 -4.39
N THR A 91 5.11 28.24 -4.95
CA THR A 91 4.11 29.02 -4.19
C THR A 91 2.72 28.85 -4.81
N ALA A 92 1.66 29.01 -4.01
CA ALA A 92 0.28 28.94 -4.46
C ALA A 92 -0.64 29.75 -3.52
N ASP A 93 -1.81 30.16 -4.01
CA ASP A 93 -2.82 30.86 -3.18
C ASP A 93 -3.34 29.97 -2.05
N HIS A 94 -3.48 28.68 -2.32
CA HIS A 94 -3.97 27.66 -1.40
C HIS A 94 -3.01 26.48 -1.34
N VAL A 95 -2.78 25.97 -0.13
CA VAL A 95 -1.92 24.81 0.10
C VAL A 95 -2.67 23.78 0.94
N LEU A 96 -2.76 22.54 0.44
CA LEU A 96 -3.34 21.40 1.14
C LEU A 96 -2.22 20.48 1.65
N ILE A 97 -2.24 20.15 2.94
CA ILE A 97 -1.30 19.19 3.54
C ILE A 97 -1.96 17.81 3.56
N GLY A 98 -1.45 16.89 2.74
CA GLY A 98 -1.99 15.53 2.57
C GLY A 98 -0.95 14.42 2.75
N VAL A 99 -0.01 14.58 3.69
CA VAL A 99 1.20 13.71 3.82
C VAL A 99 0.96 12.34 4.47
N GLY A 100 -0.24 12.07 5.00
CA GLY A 100 -0.58 10.80 5.61
C GLY A 100 0.11 10.56 6.97
N GLY A 101 0.47 9.30 7.24
CA GLY A 101 1.10 8.88 8.50
C GLY A 101 2.02 7.67 8.30
N ARG A 102 2.67 7.24 9.38
CA ARG A 102 3.60 6.09 9.41
C ARG A 102 3.32 5.22 10.64
N PRO A 103 3.66 3.91 10.60
CA PRO A 103 3.59 3.06 11.78
C PRO A 103 4.38 3.67 12.95
N ARG A 104 3.82 3.58 14.15
CA ARG A 104 4.50 4.01 15.37
C ARG A 104 5.24 2.82 15.95
N MET A 105 6.56 2.94 16.04
CA MET A 105 7.38 1.97 16.75
C MET A 105 7.53 2.37 18.22
N PRO A 106 7.50 1.43 19.17
CA PRO A 106 7.95 1.68 20.54
C PRO A 106 9.39 2.20 20.55
N PRO A 107 9.76 3.05 21.52
CA PRO A 107 11.14 3.48 21.65
C PRO A 107 12.02 2.30 22.14
N PRO A 108 13.30 2.21 21.75
CA PRO A 108 14.17 1.08 22.10
C PRO A 108 14.31 0.84 23.61
N GLU A 109 14.15 1.88 24.43
CA GLU A 109 14.21 1.79 25.89
C GLU A 109 13.00 1.03 26.47
N VAL A 110 11.86 1.04 25.78
CA VAL A 110 10.64 0.30 26.17
C VAL A 110 10.65 -1.12 25.59
N LEU A 111 11.16 -1.27 24.37
CA LEU A 111 11.26 -2.56 23.69
C LEU A 111 12.63 -2.68 23.02
N PRO A 112 13.64 -3.23 23.72
CA PRO A 112 14.91 -3.57 23.11
C PRO A 112 14.70 -4.56 21.96
N GLY A 113 15.35 -4.34 20.81
CA GLY A 113 15.20 -5.17 19.60
C GLY A 113 14.03 -4.77 18.68
N VAL A 114 13.40 -3.60 18.89
CA VAL A 114 12.30 -3.08 18.04
C VAL A 114 12.67 -2.95 16.56
N GLU A 115 13.95 -2.86 16.24
CA GLU A 115 14.50 -2.86 14.88
C GLU A 115 14.36 -4.21 14.14
N HIS A 116 14.02 -5.29 14.85
CA HIS A 116 13.75 -6.61 14.28
C HIS A 116 12.26 -6.91 14.06
N CYS A 117 11.38 -5.96 14.37
CA CYS A 117 9.95 -6.03 14.11
C CYS A 117 9.60 -5.78 12.63
#